data_AF-H0R266-F1
#
_entry.id   AF-H0R266-F1
#
_cell.length_a   1.000
_cell.length_b   1.000
_cell.length_c   1.000
_cell.angle_alpha   90.00
_cell.angle_beta   90.00
_cell.angle_gamma   90.00
#
_symmetry.space_group_name_H-M   'P 1'
#
loop_
_entity.id
_entity.type
_entity.pdbx_description
1 polymer ?
#
loop_
_entity_poly.entity_id
_entity_poly.type
_entity_poly.pdbx_seq_one_letter_code
_entity_poly.pdbx_strand_id
1 'polypeptide(L)'
;MYLQKPWKRLVVLFAGPAQNFILGFVLIYVLAVSWGLPILNPDPTPAKVAEVTCVPSSTTVSTKAPPQAAPCKGTGPAAAQGLRAGDTIVEVNGQSISDYGQVADRIGKTSEPVAVTVDRAGQILNFTVVPQATTIITKTSEGTKSEQAHKIGVGFTPPPNVTHYNAASAIPGTFVFTGDLFKQTWDALLSMPSKVSGLWTAVTGGERALDTPVSAYGASVIGGKAVQNDAWYVFVLLLISINFFLGVFNLVPLLPLDGGHMAIVGYEKGRNTVRRWFGRTAAGPVDYMKLMPLTYAVVIVLGAFMVLTLTADIVNPIPVF
;
A
#
# COMPACT_ATOMS: atom_id res chain seq x y z
N MET A 1 28.17 26.87 11.52
CA MET A 1 27.51 26.31 10.31
C MET A 1 27.31 27.35 9.19
N TYR A 2 26.97 28.61 9.51
CA TYR A 2 26.67 29.68 8.53
C TYR A 2 27.83 30.18 7.64
N LEU A 3 29.10 29.93 8.02
CA LEU A 3 30.29 30.39 7.27
C LEU A 3 30.80 29.38 6.22
N GLN A 4 30.19 28.19 6.14
CA GLN A 4 30.64 27.12 5.25
C GLN A 4 30.02 27.26 3.85
N LYS A 5 30.76 26.79 2.83
CA LYS A 5 30.29 26.81 1.43
C LYS A 5 28.92 26.13 1.30
N PRO A 6 28.00 26.63 0.44
CA PRO A 6 26.65 26.10 0.28
C PRO A 6 26.56 24.59 0.07
N TRP A 7 27.49 24.00 -0.70
CA TRP A 7 27.50 22.56 -0.95
C TRP A 7 27.83 21.74 0.32
N LYS A 8 28.70 22.24 1.21
CA LYS A 8 28.98 21.57 2.49
C LYS A 8 27.75 21.60 3.41
N ARG A 9 27.01 22.70 3.39
CA ARG A 9 25.74 22.83 4.14
C ARG A 9 24.71 21.84 3.61
N LEU A 10 24.55 21.71 2.29
CA LEU A 10 23.64 20.75 1.67
C LEU A 10 23.98 19.30 2.03
N VAL A 11 25.26 18.91 1.99
CA VAL A 11 25.68 17.54 2.35
C VAL A 11 25.36 17.24 3.82
N VAL A 12 25.62 18.18 4.74
CA VAL A 12 25.31 17.99 6.16
C VAL A 12 23.81 17.90 6.40
N LEU A 13 23.01 18.74 5.75
CA LEU A 13 21.54 18.70 5.85
C LEU A 13 20.94 17.43 5.23
N PHE A 14 21.55 16.91 4.16
CA PHE A 14 21.12 15.67 3.52
C PHE A 14 21.52 14.42 4.30
N ALA A 15 22.55 14.49 5.16
CA ALA A 15 23.04 13.33 5.91
C ALA A 15 21.96 12.67 6.79
N GLY A 16 21.06 13.47 7.38
CA GLY A 16 19.93 12.97 8.17
C GLY A 16 18.97 12.12 7.34
N PRO A 17 18.29 12.68 6.33
CA PRO A 17 17.43 11.93 5.42
C PRO A 17 18.13 10.76 4.73
N ALA A 18 19.39 10.93 4.32
CA ALA A 18 20.19 9.89 3.68
C ALA A 18 20.35 8.66 4.57
N GLN A 19 20.57 8.84 5.87
CA GLN A 19 20.71 7.72 6.81
C GLN A 19 19.44 6.88 6.89
N ASN A 20 18.27 7.52 6.84
CA ASN A 20 16.99 6.79 6.82
C ASN A 20 16.85 5.94 5.55
N PHE A 21 17.21 6.49 4.37
CA PHE A 21 17.19 5.72 3.12
C PHE A 21 18.23 4.59 3.11
N ILE A 22 19.43 4.82 3.67
CA ILE A 22 20.46 3.79 3.78
C ILE A 22 19.97 2.63 4.67
N LEU A 23 19.44 2.95 5.85
CA LEU A 23 18.89 1.94 6.75
C LEU A 23 17.72 1.19 6.10
N GLY A 24 16.80 1.92 5.48
CA GLY A 24 15.68 1.35 4.74
C GLY A 24 16.14 0.42 3.61
N PHE A 25 17.15 0.82 2.83
CA PHE A 25 17.71 0.01 1.74
C PHE A 25 18.32 -1.31 2.26
N VAL A 26 19.08 -1.24 3.35
CA VAL A 26 19.66 -2.44 4.00
C VAL A 26 18.54 -3.37 4.48
N LEU A 27 17.49 -2.82 5.10
CA LEU A 27 16.34 -3.60 5.55
C LEU A 27 15.58 -4.23 4.38
N ILE A 28 15.41 -3.53 3.25
CA ILE A 28 14.80 -4.09 2.03
C ILE A 28 15.65 -5.25 1.52
N TYR A 29 16.98 -5.12 1.48
CA TYR A 29 17.84 -6.22 1.04
C TYR A 29 17.71 -7.46 1.94
N VAL A 30 17.68 -7.27 3.27
CA VAL A 30 17.44 -8.36 4.23
C VAL A 30 16.07 -9.00 4.00
N LEU A 31 15.03 -8.18 3.79
CA LEU A 31 13.67 -8.64 3.50
C LEU A 31 13.64 -9.46 2.19
N ALA A 32 14.30 -8.98 1.14
CA ALA A 32 14.35 -9.61 -0.18
C ALA A 32 14.95 -11.03 -0.13
N VAL A 33 16.05 -11.20 0.60
CA VAL A 33 16.75 -12.49 0.71
C VAL A 33 16.04 -13.45 1.68
N SER A 34 15.39 -12.92 2.72
CA SER A 34 14.82 -13.75 3.79
C SER A 34 13.38 -14.16 3.52
N TRP A 35 12.52 -13.21 3.11
CA TRP A 35 11.09 -13.42 2.86
C TRP A 35 10.66 -13.14 1.42
N GLY A 36 11.48 -12.44 0.64
CA GLY A 36 11.08 -11.88 -0.64
C GLY A 36 10.52 -10.46 -0.49
N LEU A 37 10.31 -9.79 -1.62
CA LEU A 37 9.73 -8.43 -1.64
C LEU A 37 8.27 -8.48 -2.09
N PRO A 38 7.38 -7.70 -1.47
CA PRO A 38 6.00 -7.59 -1.94
C PRO A 38 5.95 -6.94 -3.32
N ILE A 39 4.96 -7.32 -4.12
CA ILE A 39 4.69 -6.64 -5.37
C ILE A 39 3.75 -5.47 -5.05
N LEU A 40 4.29 -4.24 -5.04
CA LEU A 40 3.51 -3.06 -4.65
C LEU A 40 2.52 -2.60 -5.73
N ASN A 41 2.85 -2.84 -7.00
CA ASN A 41 2.00 -2.59 -8.16
C ASN A 41 1.93 -3.87 -9.00
N PRO A 42 1.11 -4.86 -8.62
CA PRO A 42 0.98 -6.06 -9.43
C PRO A 42 0.33 -5.72 -10.77
N ASP A 43 0.92 -6.21 -11.86
CA ASP A 43 0.27 -6.20 -13.15
C ASP A 43 -1.09 -6.94 -13.05
N PRO A 44 -2.12 -6.56 -13.83
CA PRO A 44 -3.38 -7.26 -13.85
C PRO A 44 -3.16 -8.76 -14.06
N THR A 45 -3.61 -9.58 -13.11
CA THR A 45 -3.32 -11.00 -13.17
C THR A 45 -4.44 -11.74 -13.89
N PRO A 46 -4.14 -12.45 -14.99
CA PRO A 46 -5.16 -13.11 -15.78
C PRO A 46 -6.00 -14.05 -14.90
N ALA A 47 -7.32 -14.07 -15.13
CA ALA A 47 -8.26 -14.92 -14.43
C ALA A 47 -8.14 -16.39 -14.88
N LYS A 48 -6.96 -16.98 -14.67
CA LYS A 48 -6.64 -18.34 -15.06
C LYS A 48 -7.18 -19.33 -14.04
N VAL A 49 -8.08 -20.18 -14.49
CA VAL A 49 -8.74 -21.22 -13.70
C VAL A 49 -7.70 -22.27 -13.30
N ALA A 50 -7.45 -22.39 -12.01
CA ALA A 50 -6.59 -23.42 -11.45
C ALA A 50 -7.34 -24.73 -11.27
N GLU A 51 -8.58 -24.64 -10.80
CA GLU A 51 -9.45 -25.77 -10.52
C GLU A 51 -10.92 -25.38 -10.64
N VAL A 52 -11.76 -26.40 -10.85
CA VAL A 52 -13.22 -26.28 -10.79
C VAL A 52 -13.74 -27.25 -9.74
N THR A 53 -14.50 -26.73 -8.78
CA THR A 53 -14.90 -27.44 -7.55
C THR A 53 -16.36 -27.18 -7.22
N CYS A 54 -16.90 -27.92 -6.25
CA CYS A 54 -18.23 -27.64 -5.72
C CYS A 54 -18.30 -26.27 -5.03
N VAL A 55 -19.50 -25.67 -5.03
CA VAL A 55 -19.76 -24.46 -4.25
C VAL A 55 -20.18 -24.88 -2.83
N PRO A 56 -19.41 -24.55 -1.79
CA PRO A 56 -19.78 -24.89 -0.42
C PRO A 56 -20.99 -24.07 0.02
N SER A 57 -21.86 -24.65 0.86
CA SER A 57 -23.04 -23.94 1.40
C SER A 57 -22.67 -22.75 2.28
N SER A 58 -21.51 -22.80 2.92
CA SER A 58 -20.92 -21.67 3.63
C SER A 58 -19.40 -21.66 3.57
N THR A 59 -18.81 -20.48 3.68
CA THR A 59 -17.36 -20.29 3.88
C THR A 59 -17.15 -19.39 5.09
N THR A 60 -16.39 -19.86 6.07
CA THR A 60 -16.01 -19.05 7.24
C THR A 60 -14.67 -18.38 6.97
N VAL A 61 -14.63 -17.06 7.05
CA VAL A 61 -13.42 -16.24 6.95
C VAL A 61 -13.14 -15.62 8.32
N SER A 62 -11.90 -15.73 8.79
CA SER A 62 -11.45 -15.13 10.04
C SER A 62 -10.07 -14.51 9.87
N THR A 63 -9.76 -13.47 10.64
CA THR A 63 -8.43 -12.88 10.66
C THR A 63 -7.39 -13.80 11.31
N LYS A 64 -7.83 -14.78 12.11
CA LYS A 64 -6.97 -15.67 12.90
C LYS A 64 -6.73 -17.04 12.27
N ALA A 65 -7.45 -17.39 11.21
CA ALA A 65 -7.36 -18.73 10.62
C ALA A 65 -7.63 -18.68 9.11
N PRO A 66 -7.02 -19.59 8.32
CA PRO A 66 -7.32 -19.71 6.90
C PRO A 66 -8.83 -19.90 6.66
N PRO A 67 -9.37 -19.41 5.53
CA PRO A 67 -10.77 -19.61 5.18
C PRO A 67 -11.15 -21.10 5.21
N GLN A 68 -12.23 -21.42 5.90
CA GLN A 68 -12.76 -22.78 6.00
C GLN A 68 -14.09 -22.88 5.25
N ALA A 69 -14.09 -23.64 4.15
CA ALA A 69 -15.30 -23.99 3.43
C ALA A 69 -16.02 -25.16 4.11
N ALA A 70 -17.36 -25.10 4.16
CA ALA A 70 -18.17 -26.25 4.53
C ALA A 70 -17.92 -27.40 3.53
N PRO A 71 -17.89 -28.66 3.99
CA PRO A 71 -17.73 -29.81 3.08
C PRO A 71 -18.80 -29.79 1.99
N CYS A 72 -18.38 -29.89 0.73
CA CYS A 72 -19.27 -30.05 -0.41
C CYS A 72 -18.84 -31.22 -1.28
N LYS A 73 -19.76 -31.74 -2.10
CA LYS A 73 -19.51 -32.85 -3.04
C LYS A 73 -19.99 -32.46 -4.43
N GLY A 74 -19.31 -32.98 -5.45
CA GLY A 74 -19.62 -32.72 -6.86
C GLY A 74 -18.67 -31.71 -7.50
N THR A 75 -18.96 -31.36 -8.75
CA THR A 75 -18.07 -30.58 -9.62
C THR A 75 -18.43 -29.09 -9.71
N GLY A 76 -19.61 -28.69 -9.21
CA GLY A 76 -20.07 -27.30 -9.18
C GLY A 76 -20.60 -26.76 -10.52
N PRO A 77 -21.18 -25.55 -10.54
CA PRO A 77 -21.83 -24.97 -11.73
C PRO A 77 -20.90 -24.78 -12.92
N ALA A 78 -19.67 -24.30 -12.69
CA ALA A 78 -18.70 -24.06 -13.75
C ALA A 78 -18.31 -25.35 -14.47
N ALA A 79 -17.98 -26.40 -13.72
CA ALA A 79 -17.63 -27.69 -14.30
C ALA A 79 -18.83 -28.33 -15.04
N ALA A 80 -20.06 -28.14 -14.53
CA ALA A 80 -21.27 -28.65 -15.19
C ALA A 80 -21.50 -28.05 -16.58
N GLN A 81 -21.02 -26.82 -16.80
CA GLN A 81 -21.04 -26.15 -18.12
C GLN A 81 -19.79 -26.43 -18.97
N GLY A 82 -18.81 -27.16 -18.43
CA GLY A 82 -17.62 -27.56 -19.17
C GLY A 82 -16.41 -26.62 -19.05
N LEU A 83 -16.42 -25.69 -18.07
CA LEU A 83 -15.20 -24.97 -17.66
C LEU A 83 -14.20 -25.96 -17.04
N ARG A 84 -12.91 -25.72 -17.25
CA ARG A 84 -11.82 -26.61 -16.81
C ARG A 84 -10.62 -25.81 -16.31
N ALA A 85 -9.78 -26.48 -15.52
CA ALA A 85 -8.45 -25.98 -15.20
C ALA A 85 -7.67 -25.66 -16.49
N GLY A 86 -6.99 -24.51 -16.50
CA GLY A 86 -6.25 -23.99 -17.64
C GLY A 86 -7.01 -22.95 -18.47
N ASP A 87 -8.34 -22.84 -18.33
CA ASP A 87 -9.13 -21.78 -18.96
C ASP A 87 -8.71 -20.40 -18.44
N THR A 88 -8.67 -19.39 -19.29
CA THR A 88 -8.49 -17.99 -18.87
C THR A 88 -9.79 -17.24 -19.11
N ILE A 89 -10.45 -16.78 -18.05
CA ILE A 89 -11.68 -16.00 -18.18
C ILE A 89 -11.32 -14.62 -18.73
N VAL A 90 -11.87 -14.27 -19.89
CA VAL A 90 -11.59 -13.01 -20.60
C VAL A 90 -12.78 -12.07 -20.60
N GLU A 91 -14.01 -12.58 -20.43
CA GLU A 91 -15.20 -11.74 -20.27
C GLU A 91 -16.24 -12.39 -19.35
N VAL A 92 -17.02 -11.55 -18.67
CA VAL A 92 -18.19 -11.94 -17.89
C VAL A 92 -19.34 -10.99 -18.26
N ASN A 93 -20.46 -11.53 -18.72
CA ASN A 93 -21.63 -10.79 -19.22
C ASN A 93 -21.28 -9.74 -20.30
N GLY A 94 -20.39 -10.12 -21.22
CA GLY A 94 -19.92 -9.23 -22.30
C GLY A 94 -19.00 -8.09 -21.84
N GLN A 95 -18.56 -8.10 -20.57
CA GLN A 95 -17.61 -7.14 -20.04
C GLN A 95 -16.24 -7.80 -19.88
N SER A 96 -15.23 -7.18 -20.48
CA SER A 96 -13.85 -7.68 -20.43
C SER A 96 -13.31 -7.76 -18.99
N ILE A 97 -12.58 -8.84 -18.72
CA ILE A 97 -11.91 -9.13 -17.46
C ILE A 97 -10.41 -9.03 -17.68
N SER A 98 -9.77 -8.13 -16.94
CA SER A 98 -8.30 -7.99 -16.91
C SER A 98 -7.67 -8.59 -15.65
N ASP A 99 -8.46 -8.81 -14.59
CA ASP A 99 -8.00 -9.27 -13.29
C ASP A 99 -8.97 -10.28 -12.68
N TYR A 100 -8.45 -11.32 -12.04
CA TYR A 100 -9.26 -12.38 -11.42
C TYR A 100 -10.23 -11.86 -10.34
N GLY A 101 -9.88 -10.78 -9.63
CA GLY A 101 -10.75 -10.16 -8.62
C GLY A 101 -12.07 -9.67 -9.21
N GLN A 102 -12.05 -9.19 -10.46
CA GLN A 102 -13.25 -8.73 -11.15
C GLN A 102 -14.24 -9.87 -11.43
N VAL A 103 -13.78 -11.12 -11.52
CA VAL A 103 -14.68 -12.26 -11.73
C VAL A 103 -15.59 -12.46 -10.52
N ALA A 104 -15.01 -12.43 -9.31
CA ALA A 104 -15.77 -12.57 -8.08
C ALA A 104 -16.78 -11.43 -7.89
N ASP A 105 -16.38 -10.19 -8.20
CA ASP A 105 -17.26 -9.01 -8.07
C ASP A 105 -18.47 -9.06 -9.01
N ARG A 106 -18.29 -9.57 -10.23
CA ARG A 106 -19.34 -9.62 -11.25
C ARG A 106 -20.28 -10.82 -11.06
N ILE A 107 -19.76 -11.95 -10.60
CA ILE A 107 -20.56 -13.17 -10.37
C ILE A 107 -21.25 -13.12 -8.99
N GLY A 108 -20.57 -12.60 -7.97
CA GLY A 108 -20.99 -12.70 -6.57
C GLY A 108 -22.32 -12.05 -6.24
N LYS A 109 -22.76 -11.10 -7.07
CA LYS A 109 -23.92 -10.24 -6.83
C LYS A 109 -25.21 -10.69 -7.54
N THR A 110 -25.16 -11.73 -8.37
CA THR A 110 -26.32 -12.18 -9.15
C THR A 110 -26.59 -13.66 -8.98
N SER A 111 -27.87 -14.02 -8.93
CA SER A 111 -28.36 -15.40 -9.04
C SER A 111 -28.75 -15.78 -10.47
N GLU A 112 -28.74 -14.80 -11.39
CA GLU A 112 -29.11 -15.01 -12.78
C GLU A 112 -28.01 -15.75 -13.56
N PRO A 113 -28.34 -16.44 -14.67
CA PRO A 113 -27.34 -17.04 -15.55
C PRO A 113 -26.33 -16.01 -16.04
N VAL A 114 -25.04 -16.33 -15.88
CA VAL A 114 -23.92 -15.48 -16.26
C VAL A 114 -23.25 -16.04 -17.50
N ALA A 115 -23.07 -15.21 -18.52
CA ALA A 115 -22.26 -15.54 -19.68
C ALA A 115 -20.77 -15.40 -19.31
N VAL A 116 -19.99 -16.47 -19.43
CA VAL A 116 -18.56 -16.52 -19.15
C VAL A 116 -17.83 -16.87 -20.44
N THR A 117 -17.03 -15.94 -20.93
CA THR A 117 -16.16 -16.13 -22.10
C THR A 117 -14.77 -16.50 -21.62
N VAL A 118 -14.21 -17.60 -22.13
CA VAL A 118 -12.85 -18.04 -21.78
C VAL A 118 -11.99 -18.21 -23.02
N ASP A 119 -10.71 -17.94 -22.87
CA ASP A 119 -9.66 -18.40 -23.78
C ASP A 119 -9.13 -19.76 -23.29
N ARG A 120 -9.34 -20.78 -24.12
CA ARG A 120 -8.77 -22.12 -23.95
C ARG A 120 -7.80 -22.38 -25.09
N ALA A 121 -6.51 -22.22 -24.82
CA ALA A 121 -5.43 -22.47 -25.78
C ALA A 121 -5.58 -21.70 -27.13
N GLY A 122 -5.99 -20.44 -27.05
CA GLY A 122 -6.21 -19.54 -28.19
C GLY A 122 -7.62 -19.63 -28.78
N GLN A 123 -8.50 -20.49 -28.26
CA GLN A 123 -9.88 -20.61 -28.70
C GLN A 123 -10.82 -19.92 -27.71
N ILE A 124 -11.66 -19.02 -28.23
CA ILE A 124 -12.69 -18.34 -27.46
C ILE A 124 -13.91 -19.25 -27.33
N LEU A 125 -14.26 -19.62 -26.11
CA LEU A 125 -15.40 -20.46 -25.76
C LEU A 125 -16.36 -19.68 -24.87
N ASN A 126 -17.66 -19.81 -25.13
CA ASN A 126 -18.72 -19.16 -24.36
C ASN A 126 -19.49 -20.20 -23.54
N PHE A 127 -19.68 -19.91 -22.26
CA PHE A 127 -20.43 -20.74 -21.32
C PHE A 127 -21.49 -19.92 -20.62
N THR A 128 -22.66 -20.50 -20.37
CA THR A 128 -23.71 -19.87 -19.57
C THR A 128 -23.80 -20.61 -18.24
N VAL A 129 -23.29 -20.00 -17.17
CA VAL A 129 -23.19 -20.63 -15.86
C VAL A 129 -24.18 -20.01 -14.90
N VAL A 130 -24.99 -20.83 -14.23
CA VAL A 130 -25.93 -20.37 -13.20
C VAL A 130 -25.23 -20.39 -11.83
N PRO A 131 -25.00 -19.25 -11.18
CA PRO A 131 -24.34 -19.20 -9.88
C PRO A 131 -25.14 -19.92 -8.79
N GLN A 132 -24.44 -20.58 -7.86
CA GLN A 132 -25.03 -21.18 -6.67
C GLN A 132 -24.84 -20.26 -5.46
N ALA A 133 -25.90 -20.15 -4.65
CA ALA A 133 -25.86 -19.39 -3.40
C ALA A 133 -24.93 -20.04 -2.37
N THR A 134 -24.22 -19.21 -1.61
CA THR A 134 -23.32 -19.59 -0.51
C THR A 134 -23.33 -18.51 0.56
N THR A 135 -23.20 -18.89 1.81
CA THR A 135 -23.13 -17.94 2.93
C THR A 135 -21.69 -17.68 3.32
N ILE A 136 -21.24 -16.43 3.24
CA ILE A 136 -19.94 -16.01 3.77
C ILE A 136 -20.13 -15.59 5.23
N ILE A 137 -19.43 -16.28 6.13
CA ILE A 137 -19.45 -16.03 7.57
C ILE A 137 -18.13 -15.37 7.94
N THR A 138 -18.15 -14.08 8.25
CA THR A 138 -16.97 -13.31 8.65
C THR A 138 -16.92 -13.23 10.16
N LYS A 139 -15.90 -13.84 10.77
CA LYS A 139 -15.62 -13.77 12.20
C LYS A 139 -14.53 -12.74 12.48
N THR A 140 -14.93 -11.61 13.06
CA THR A 140 -14.03 -10.54 13.50
C THR A 140 -13.92 -10.55 15.02
N SER A 141 -13.02 -9.73 15.58
CA SER A 141 -12.97 -9.45 17.02
C SER A 141 -14.25 -8.80 17.56
N GLU A 142 -15.04 -8.18 16.69
CA GLU A 142 -16.24 -7.41 17.03
C GLU A 142 -17.54 -8.22 16.90
N GLY A 143 -17.50 -9.40 16.28
CA GLY A 143 -18.66 -10.29 16.16
C GLY A 143 -18.61 -11.23 14.96
N THR A 144 -19.76 -11.83 14.65
CA THR A 144 -19.94 -12.68 13.46
C THR A 144 -20.95 -12.03 12.52
N LYS A 145 -20.55 -11.76 11.28
CA LYS A 145 -21.42 -11.26 10.21
C LYS A 145 -21.62 -12.36 9.17
N SER A 146 -22.85 -12.51 8.68
CA SER A 146 -23.18 -13.49 7.65
C SER A 146 -23.81 -12.77 6.45
N GLU A 147 -23.28 -13.02 5.26
CA GLU A 147 -23.76 -12.44 4.01
C GLU A 147 -24.01 -13.54 2.96
N GLN A 148 -25.10 -13.39 2.19
CA GLN A 148 -25.38 -14.23 1.03
C GLN A 148 -24.51 -13.77 -0.15
N ALA A 149 -23.85 -14.71 -0.79
CA ALA A 149 -23.08 -14.49 -2.00
C ALA A 149 -23.38 -15.60 -3.01
N HIS A 150 -22.99 -15.40 -4.27
CA HIS A 150 -23.13 -16.41 -5.30
C HIS A 150 -21.75 -16.81 -5.86
N LYS A 151 -21.57 -18.10 -6.16
CA LYS A 151 -20.31 -18.61 -6.72
C LYS A 151 -20.60 -19.63 -7.81
N ILE A 152 -19.64 -19.78 -8.73
CA ILE A 152 -19.70 -20.78 -9.80
C ILE A 152 -18.76 -21.97 -9.58
N GLY A 153 -17.99 -21.99 -8.49
CA GLY A 153 -17.09 -23.11 -8.18
C GLY A 153 -15.80 -23.10 -9.00
N VAL A 154 -15.19 -21.92 -9.18
CA VAL A 154 -13.91 -21.74 -9.86
C VAL A 154 -12.88 -21.29 -8.83
N GLY A 155 -11.77 -22.01 -8.75
CA GLY A 155 -10.58 -21.60 -8.00
C GLY A 155 -9.54 -20.99 -8.95
N PHE A 156 -8.98 -19.85 -8.56
CA PHE A 156 -7.86 -19.21 -9.26
C PHE A 156 -6.56 -19.54 -8.52
N THR A 157 -5.44 -19.62 -9.23
CA THR A 157 -4.12 -19.62 -8.59
C THR A 157 -3.86 -18.18 -8.15
N PRO A 158 -3.83 -17.85 -6.85
CA PRO A 158 -3.47 -16.51 -6.44
C PRO A 158 -2.04 -16.24 -6.94
N PRO A 159 -1.78 -15.08 -7.57
CA PRO A 159 -0.43 -14.72 -7.95
C PRO A 159 0.47 -14.68 -6.71
N PRO A 160 1.79 -14.90 -6.88
CA PRO A 160 2.72 -14.77 -5.76
C PRO A 160 2.69 -13.32 -5.28
N ASN A 161 2.20 -13.10 -4.05
CA ASN A 161 2.17 -11.77 -3.43
C ASN A 161 3.57 -11.26 -3.06
N VAL A 162 4.57 -12.14 -3.12
CA VAL A 162 5.99 -11.85 -2.86
C VAL A 162 6.84 -12.44 -3.98
N THR A 163 7.84 -11.67 -4.41
CA THR A 163 8.89 -12.17 -5.30
C THR A 163 10.07 -12.60 -4.44
N HIS A 164 10.48 -13.87 -4.54
CA HIS A 164 11.64 -14.38 -3.83
C HIS A 164 12.94 -14.07 -4.59
N TYR A 165 13.96 -13.64 -3.84
CA TYR A 165 15.28 -13.32 -4.38
C TYR A 165 16.34 -14.21 -3.74
N ASN A 166 17.37 -14.53 -4.50
CA ASN A 166 18.63 -15.03 -3.93
C ASN A 166 19.56 -13.83 -3.65
N ALA A 167 20.68 -14.06 -2.96
CA ALA A 167 21.60 -12.97 -2.58
C ALA A 167 22.07 -12.10 -3.77
N ALA A 168 22.27 -12.70 -4.95
CA ALA A 168 22.71 -11.97 -6.13
C ALA A 168 21.56 -11.21 -6.82
N SER A 169 20.39 -11.85 -6.98
CA SER A 169 19.22 -11.22 -7.60
C SER A 169 18.53 -10.19 -6.69
N ALA A 170 18.75 -10.26 -5.38
CA ALA A 170 18.23 -9.31 -4.40
C ALA A 170 18.83 -7.91 -4.57
N ILE A 171 20.05 -7.78 -5.08
CA ILE A 171 20.69 -6.47 -5.29
C ILE A 171 19.86 -5.62 -6.27
N PRO A 172 19.66 -6.02 -7.54
CA PRO A 172 18.84 -5.26 -8.47
C PRO A 172 17.38 -5.16 -8.01
N GLY A 173 16.83 -6.21 -7.38
CA GLY A 173 15.47 -6.19 -6.82
C GLY A 173 15.28 -5.11 -5.75
N THR A 174 16.27 -4.94 -4.87
CA THR A 174 16.25 -3.94 -3.80
C THR A 174 16.26 -2.52 -4.36
N PHE A 175 17.04 -2.25 -5.42
CA PHE A 175 17.05 -0.94 -6.08
C PHE A 175 15.71 -0.60 -6.72
N VAL A 176 15.12 -1.54 -7.47
CA VAL A 176 13.80 -1.35 -8.10
C VAL A 176 12.74 -1.09 -7.04
N PHE A 177 12.67 -1.96 -6.02
CA PHE A 177 11.70 -1.84 -4.94
C PHE A 177 11.88 -0.54 -4.13
N THR A 178 13.11 -0.13 -3.87
CA THR A 178 13.43 1.16 -3.24
C THR A 178 12.85 2.34 -4.04
N GLY A 179 12.97 2.30 -5.36
CA GLY A 179 12.42 3.31 -6.26
C GLY A 179 10.88 3.35 -6.21
N ASP A 180 10.23 2.18 -6.23
CA ASP A 180 8.77 2.10 -6.17
C ASP A 180 8.21 2.51 -4.81
N LEU A 181 8.88 2.11 -3.73
CA LEU A 181 8.54 2.53 -2.38
C LEU A 181 8.71 4.04 -2.20
N PHE A 182 9.77 4.63 -2.77
CA PHE A 182 9.95 6.08 -2.77
C PHE A 182 8.79 6.80 -3.48
N LYS A 183 8.38 6.34 -4.67
CA LYS A 183 7.24 6.92 -5.40
C LYS A 183 5.95 6.84 -4.59
N GLN A 184 5.63 5.67 -4.03
CA GLN A 184 4.42 5.52 -3.20
C GLN A 184 4.46 6.37 -1.94
N THR A 185 5.62 6.47 -1.28
CA THR A 185 5.80 7.33 -0.12
C THR A 185 5.59 8.80 -0.49
N TRP A 186 6.08 9.21 -1.66
CA TRP A 186 5.89 10.55 -2.21
C TRP A 186 4.42 10.85 -2.53
N ASP A 187 3.73 9.93 -3.19
CA ASP A 187 2.31 10.06 -3.52
C ASP A 187 1.45 10.08 -2.27
N ALA A 188 1.74 9.22 -1.28
CA ALA A 188 1.09 9.20 0.01
C ALA A 188 1.25 10.54 0.74
N LEU A 189 2.46 11.09 0.74
CA LEU A 189 2.75 12.39 1.34
C LEU A 189 1.97 13.53 0.67
N LEU A 190 1.93 13.57 -0.67
CA LEU A 190 1.16 14.57 -1.42
C LEU A 190 -0.35 14.44 -1.18
N SER A 191 -0.84 13.23 -0.95
CA SER A 191 -2.25 12.97 -0.65
C SER A 191 -2.64 13.32 0.79
N MET A 192 -1.69 13.50 1.72
CA MET A 192 -1.98 13.72 3.15
C MET A 192 -3.02 14.80 3.46
N PRO A 193 -2.98 15.99 2.84
CA PRO A 193 -3.98 17.04 3.13
C PRO A 193 -5.41 16.57 2.89
N SER A 194 -5.63 15.73 1.87
CA SER A 194 -6.96 15.16 1.57
C SER A 194 -7.41 14.11 2.59
N LYS A 195 -6.48 13.48 3.32
CA LYS A 195 -6.76 12.45 4.32
C LYS A 195 -7.16 13.02 5.69
N VAL A 196 -6.96 14.31 5.93
CA VAL A 196 -7.28 14.98 7.21
C VAL A 196 -8.77 14.90 7.53
N SER A 197 -9.66 15.11 6.54
CA SER A 197 -11.10 15.02 6.74
C SER A 197 -11.54 13.59 7.10
N GLY A 198 -11.00 12.58 6.41
CA GLY A 198 -11.26 11.18 6.71
C GLY A 198 -10.79 10.78 8.11
N LEU A 199 -9.62 11.28 8.54
CA LEU A 199 -9.13 11.11 9.91
C LEU A 199 -10.08 11.74 10.94
N TRP A 200 -10.56 12.95 10.69
CA TRP A 200 -11.53 13.61 11.55
C TRP A 200 -12.82 12.79 11.68
N THR A 201 -13.38 12.34 10.55
CA THR A 201 -14.58 11.49 10.53
C THR A 201 -14.36 10.19 11.30
N ALA A 202 -13.21 9.54 11.14
CA ALA A 202 -12.85 8.31 11.85
C ALA A 202 -12.77 8.51 13.38
N VAL A 203 -12.27 9.67 13.84
CA VAL A 203 -12.24 10.03 15.27
C VAL A 203 -13.66 10.29 15.80
N THR A 204 -14.55 10.86 14.99
CA THR A 204 -15.93 11.18 15.39
C THR A 204 -16.92 10.04 15.19
N GLY A 205 -16.45 8.80 14.98
CA GLY A 205 -17.30 7.60 14.91
C GLY A 205 -17.58 7.05 13.50
N GLY A 206 -16.90 7.55 12.48
CA GLY A 206 -16.92 6.96 11.14
C GLY A 206 -15.92 5.80 10.96
N GLU A 207 -15.97 5.15 9.79
CA GLU A 207 -15.06 4.04 9.47
C GLU A 207 -13.60 4.50 9.26
N ARG A 208 -12.66 3.66 9.69
CA ARG A 208 -11.22 3.88 9.55
C ARG A 208 -10.70 3.21 8.26
N ALA A 209 -10.39 4.00 7.24
CA ALA A 209 -9.76 3.49 6.03
C ALA A 209 -8.32 2.99 6.28
N LEU A 210 -7.92 1.92 5.60
CA LEU A 210 -6.59 1.30 5.76
C LEU A 210 -5.44 2.15 5.24
N ASP A 211 -5.71 3.08 4.32
CA ASP A 211 -4.70 3.92 3.64
C ASP A 211 -4.48 5.27 4.33
N THR A 212 -4.86 5.37 5.60
CA THR A 212 -4.81 6.60 6.36
C THR A 212 -3.49 6.76 7.11
N PRO A 213 -3.03 8.00 7.35
CA PRO A 213 -1.82 8.25 8.13
C PRO A 213 -1.90 7.65 9.53
N VAL A 214 -0.77 7.07 9.98
CA VAL A 214 -0.60 6.41 11.28
C VAL A 214 0.38 7.22 12.12
N SER A 215 0.08 7.37 13.42
CA SER A 215 0.97 8.01 14.39
C SER A 215 2.11 7.08 14.82
N ALA A 216 3.13 7.62 15.49
CA ALA A 216 4.19 6.82 16.08
C ALA A 216 3.67 5.78 17.10
N TYR A 217 2.60 6.11 17.82
CA TYR A 217 1.92 5.17 18.72
C TYR A 217 1.25 4.03 17.94
N GLY A 218 0.45 4.35 16.92
CA GLY A 218 -0.22 3.35 16.09
C GLY A 218 0.77 2.41 15.42
N ALA A 219 1.86 2.94 14.87
CA ALA A 219 2.95 2.15 14.31
C ALA A 219 3.57 1.20 15.35
N SER A 220 3.80 1.67 16.57
CA SER A 220 4.33 0.83 17.66
C SER A 220 3.38 -0.31 18.04
N VAL A 221 2.08 -0.05 18.09
CA VAL A 221 1.04 -1.06 18.35
C VAL A 221 0.98 -2.08 17.22
N ILE A 222 0.98 -1.63 15.96
CA ILE A 222 1.01 -2.51 14.79
C ILE A 222 2.25 -3.40 14.81
N GLY A 223 3.42 -2.82 15.09
CA GLY A 223 4.67 -3.57 15.21
C GLY A 223 4.64 -4.60 16.35
N GLY A 224 4.11 -4.25 17.51
CA GLY A 224 3.94 -5.17 18.64
C GLY A 224 2.99 -6.32 18.32
N LYS A 225 1.85 -6.05 17.67
CA LYS A 225 0.91 -7.08 17.21
C LYS A 225 1.54 -7.99 16.15
N ALA A 226 2.30 -7.42 15.21
CA ALA A 226 2.98 -8.21 14.18
C ALA A 226 3.93 -9.23 14.84
N VAL A 227 4.69 -8.81 15.85
CA VAL A 227 5.57 -9.70 16.62
C VAL A 227 4.77 -10.76 17.39
N GLN A 228 3.69 -10.39 18.07
CA GLN A 228 2.86 -11.33 18.84
C GLN A 228 2.20 -12.42 17.97
N ASN A 229 1.96 -12.14 16.69
CA ASN A 229 1.34 -13.06 15.74
C ASN A 229 2.35 -13.74 14.80
N ASP A 230 3.65 -13.74 15.16
CA ASP A 230 4.74 -14.31 14.35
C ASP A 230 4.86 -13.71 12.92
N ALA A 231 4.28 -12.52 12.72
CA ALA A 231 4.28 -11.81 11.46
C ALA A 231 5.54 -10.93 11.32
N TRP A 232 6.73 -11.55 11.45
CA TRP A 232 8.03 -10.85 11.38
C TRP A 232 8.23 -10.08 10.08
N TYR A 233 7.71 -10.63 8.98
CA TYR A 233 7.68 -9.96 7.68
C TYR A 233 7.01 -8.58 7.74
N VAL A 234 5.83 -8.49 8.38
CA VAL A 234 5.08 -7.24 8.51
C VAL A 234 5.83 -6.25 9.40
N PHE A 235 6.49 -6.75 10.45
CA PHE A 235 7.31 -5.91 11.33
C PHE A 235 8.49 -5.26 10.58
N VAL A 236 9.24 -6.04 9.79
CA VAL A 236 10.36 -5.49 8.99
C VAL A 236 9.84 -4.53 7.92
N LEU A 237 8.72 -4.86 7.26
CA LEU A 237 8.08 -3.97 6.29
C LEU A 237 7.68 -2.63 6.93
N LEU A 238 7.14 -2.66 8.15
CA LEU A 238 6.80 -1.45 8.89
C LEU A 238 8.04 -0.60 9.20
N LEU A 239 9.14 -1.21 9.61
CA LEU A 239 10.41 -0.50 9.84
C LEU A 239 10.93 0.16 8.56
N ILE A 240 10.88 -0.56 7.44
CA ILE A 240 11.23 -0.01 6.12
C ILE A 240 10.35 1.19 5.81
N SER A 241 9.02 1.03 5.90
CA SER A 241 8.06 2.09 5.58
C SER A 241 8.25 3.33 6.45
N ILE A 242 8.49 3.19 7.76
CA ILE A 242 8.75 4.33 8.67
C ILE A 242 10.04 5.04 8.29
N ASN A 243 11.12 4.31 7.99
CA ASN A 243 12.38 4.91 7.59
C ASN A 243 12.24 5.69 6.28
N PHE A 244 11.60 5.10 5.26
CA PHE A 244 11.34 5.79 4.00
C PHE A 244 10.43 6.99 4.20
N PHE A 245 9.37 6.86 4.99
CA PHE A 245 8.46 7.95 5.30
C PHE A 245 9.20 9.12 5.96
N LEU A 246 10.00 8.88 7.00
CA LEU A 246 10.80 9.92 7.67
C LEU A 246 11.85 10.52 6.73
N GLY A 247 12.50 9.70 5.91
CA GLY A 247 13.45 10.14 4.89
C GLY A 247 12.81 11.12 3.89
N VAL A 248 11.68 10.72 3.29
CA VAL A 248 10.94 11.55 2.32
C VAL A 248 10.33 12.78 2.99
N PHE A 249 9.73 12.63 4.17
CA PHE A 249 9.13 13.73 4.93
C PHE A 249 10.17 14.80 5.25
N ASN A 250 11.38 14.42 5.68
CA ASN A 250 12.45 15.38 5.97
C ASN A 250 13.00 16.07 4.72
N LEU A 251 12.76 15.55 3.51
CA LEU A 251 13.12 16.22 2.24
C LEU A 251 12.09 17.26 1.79
N VAL A 252 10.89 17.27 2.39
CA VAL A 252 9.84 18.24 2.04
C VAL A 252 10.34 19.66 2.30
N PRO A 253 10.09 20.63 1.38
CA PRO A 253 10.58 22.00 1.50
C PRO A 253 9.80 22.82 2.55
N LEU A 254 9.71 22.30 3.77
CA LEU A 254 9.11 22.97 4.94
C LEU A 254 10.22 23.36 5.92
N LEU A 255 10.16 24.59 6.42
CA LEU A 255 11.21 25.18 7.25
C LEU A 255 11.55 24.42 8.55
N PRO A 256 10.59 23.79 9.26
CA PRO A 256 10.93 22.97 10.41
C PRO A 256 11.74 21.70 10.07
N LEU A 257 11.79 21.32 8.79
CA LEU A 257 12.43 20.12 8.29
C LEU A 257 13.76 20.45 7.58
N ASP A 258 14.61 19.45 7.39
CA ASP A 258 15.89 19.61 6.71
C ASP A 258 15.73 20.10 5.26
N GLY A 259 14.67 19.65 4.57
CA GLY A 259 14.29 20.05 3.23
C GLY A 259 14.01 21.54 3.10
N GLY A 260 13.45 22.20 4.12
CA GLY A 260 13.27 23.66 4.11
C GLY A 260 14.58 24.42 4.13
N HIS A 261 15.55 23.95 4.91
CA HIS A 261 16.90 24.53 4.95
C HIS A 261 17.63 24.30 3.62
N MET A 262 17.49 23.10 3.03
CA MET A 262 18.04 22.81 1.71
C MET A 262 17.39 23.67 0.61
N ALA A 263 16.07 23.90 0.69
CA ALA A 263 15.35 24.77 -0.24
C ALA A 263 15.87 26.22 -0.16
N ILE A 264 16.12 26.75 1.04
CA ILE A 264 16.73 28.08 1.22
C ILE A 264 18.12 28.13 0.58
N VAL A 265 18.98 27.15 0.85
CA VAL A 265 20.34 27.12 0.28
C VAL A 265 20.28 26.99 -1.25
N GLY A 266 19.34 26.20 -1.77
CA GLY A 266 19.06 26.09 -3.21
C GLY A 266 18.62 27.43 -3.81
N TYR A 267 17.69 28.12 -3.16
CA TYR A 267 17.22 29.44 -3.56
C TYR A 267 18.34 30.49 -3.51
N GLU A 268 19.14 30.54 -2.44
CA GLU A 268 20.30 31.42 -2.32
C GLU A 268 21.28 31.22 -3.49
N LYS A 269 21.60 29.95 -3.79
CA LYS A 269 22.50 29.58 -4.88
C LYS A 269 21.90 29.96 -6.24
N GLY A 270 20.62 29.66 -6.49
CA GLY A 270 19.93 30.03 -7.73
C GLY A 270 19.90 31.54 -7.94
N ARG A 271 19.42 32.28 -6.94
CA ARG A 271 19.38 33.76 -6.95
C ARG A 271 20.75 34.38 -7.21
N ASN A 272 21.80 33.88 -6.54
CA ASN A 272 23.15 34.41 -6.70
C ASN A 272 23.77 34.04 -8.06
N THR A 273 23.42 32.89 -8.62
CA THR A 273 23.84 32.49 -9.97
C THR A 273 23.23 33.43 -11.01
N VAL A 274 21.92 33.69 -10.92
CA VAL A 274 21.22 34.64 -11.80
C VAL A 274 21.79 36.05 -11.65
N ARG A 275 22.01 36.55 -10.43
CA ARG A 275 22.63 37.87 -10.21
C ARG A 275 24.01 37.97 -10.84
N ARG A 276 24.81 36.90 -10.76
CA ARG A 276 26.14 36.85 -11.37
C ARG A 276 26.07 36.88 -12.90
N TRP A 277 25.09 36.22 -13.51
CA TRP A 277 24.84 36.33 -14.96
C TRP A 277 24.53 37.76 -15.40
N PHE A 278 23.88 38.55 -14.54
CA PHE A 278 23.61 39.97 -14.78
C PHE A 278 24.72 40.91 -14.24
N GLY A 279 25.92 40.40 -13.95
CA GLY A 279 27.06 41.20 -13.48
C GLY A 279 26.91 41.82 -12.08
N ARG A 280 25.91 41.39 -11.30
CA ARG A 280 25.65 41.89 -9.94
C ARG A 280 26.38 41.04 -8.90
N THR A 281 26.79 41.66 -7.80
CA THR A 281 27.36 40.96 -6.64
C THR A 281 26.31 40.07 -5.96
N ALA A 282 26.79 39.00 -5.31
CA ALA A 282 25.95 38.08 -4.57
C ALA A 282 25.13 38.82 -3.50
N ALA A 283 23.85 38.47 -3.37
CA ALA A 283 23.00 38.99 -2.31
C ALA A 283 23.40 38.38 -0.96
N GLY A 284 23.16 39.12 0.13
CA GLY A 284 23.33 38.61 1.49
C GLY A 284 22.45 37.37 1.78
N PRO A 285 22.76 36.60 2.85
CA PRO A 285 21.99 35.42 3.23
C PRO A 285 20.49 35.72 3.41
N VAL A 286 19.65 34.71 3.20
CA VAL A 286 18.22 34.83 3.51
C VAL A 286 18.06 35.03 5.00
N ASP A 287 17.22 35.99 5.37
CA ASP A 287 16.91 36.30 6.76
C ASP A 287 15.87 35.31 7.29
N TYR A 288 16.32 34.41 8.17
CA TYR A 288 15.48 33.41 8.80
C TYR A 288 14.44 34.02 9.73
N MET A 289 14.69 35.20 10.31
CA MET A 289 13.74 35.86 11.21
C MET A 289 12.45 36.24 10.49
N LYS A 290 12.54 36.59 9.22
CA LYS A 290 11.37 36.86 8.37
C LYS A 290 10.56 35.62 8.04
N LEU A 291 11.18 34.44 8.15
CA LEU A 291 10.56 33.15 7.88
C LEU A 291 9.99 32.49 9.14
N MET A 292 10.36 32.95 10.34
CA MET A 292 9.89 32.41 11.62
C MET A 292 8.35 32.34 11.75
N PRO A 293 7.57 33.36 11.34
CA PRO A 293 6.10 33.25 11.42
C PRO A 293 5.55 32.09 10.59
N LEU A 294 6.11 31.87 9.40
CA LEU A 294 5.75 30.75 8.54
C LEU A 294 6.19 29.42 9.15
N THR A 295 7.41 29.35 9.71
CA THR A 295 7.89 28.17 10.43
C THR A 295 6.93 27.78 11.55
N TYR A 296 6.51 28.74 12.39
CA TYR A 296 5.56 28.47 13.47
C TYR A 296 4.19 28.03 12.98
N ALA A 297 3.67 28.65 11.91
CA ALA A 297 2.43 28.22 11.29
C ALA A 297 2.51 26.75 10.84
N VAL A 298 3.60 26.35 10.18
CA VAL A 298 3.82 24.96 9.77
C VAL A 298 3.94 24.04 10.99
N VAL A 299 4.68 24.42 12.03
CA VAL A 299 4.80 23.62 13.27
C VAL A 299 3.44 23.41 13.92
N ILE A 300 2.59 24.42 13.98
CA ILE A 300 1.24 24.32 14.55
C ILE A 300 0.39 23.35 13.73
N VAL A 301 0.42 23.45 12.39
CA VAL A 301 -0.34 22.56 11.51
C VAL A 301 0.13 21.11 11.65
N LEU A 302 1.44 20.87 11.61
CA LEU A 302 2.01 19.53 11.80
C LEU A 302 1.74 18.98 13.20
N GLY A 303 1.81 19.84 14.23
CA GLY A 303 1.47 19.49 15.61
C GLY A 303 0.02 19.07 15.75
N ALA A 304 -0.91 19.86 15.20
CA ALA A 304 -2.34 19.52 15.18
C ALA A 304 -2.60 18.20 14.44
N PHE A 305 -1.92 17.97 13.31
CA PHE A 305 -2.00 16.72 12.57
C PHE A 305 -1.45 15.51 13.36
N MET A 306 -0.36 15.68 14.09
CA MET A 306 0.18 14.64 14.98
C MET A 306 -0.80 14.30 16.11
N VAL A 307 -1.42 15.32 16.72
CA VAL A 307 -2.45 15.11 17.75
C VAL A 307 -3.68 14.39 17.16
N LEU A 308 -4.12 14.77 15.96
CA LEU A 308 -5.25 14.15 15.29
C LEU A 308 -4.98 12.68 14.98
N THR A 309 -3.84 12.35 14.39
CA THR A 309 -3.46 10.98 14.05
C THR A 309 -3.28 10.11 15.30
N LEU A 310 -2.66 10.64 16.35
CA LEU A 310 -2.57 9.97 17.65
C LEU A 310 -3.96 9.68 18.24
N THR A 311 -4.85 10.67 18.20
CA THR A 311 -6.23 10.51 18.70
C THR A 311 -6.98 9.46 17.89
N ALA A 312 -6.83 9.46 16.56
CA ALA A 312 -7.43 8.45 15.69
C ALA A 312 -6.94 7.04 16.04
N ASP A 313 -5.64 6.86 16.23
CA ASP A 313 -5.07 5.54 16.54
C ASP A 313 -5.45 5.03 17.94
N ILE A 314 -5.77 5.92 18.89
CA ILE A 314 -6.24 5.54 20.23
C ILE A 314 -7.75 5.22 20.22
N VAL A 315 -8.55 6.07 19.57
CA VAL A 315 -10.02 5.98 19.61
C VAL A 315 -10.55 4.95 18.61
N ASN A 316 -9.96 4.88 17.42
CA ASN A 316 -10.38 4.03 16.32
C ASN A 316 -9.16 3.40 15.63
N PRO A 317 -8.47 2.47 16.31
CA PRO A 317 -7.24 1.85 15.82
C PRO A 317 -7.48 1.09 14.52
N ILE A 318 -6.50 1.09 13.63
CA ILE A 318 -6.56 0.28 12.41
C ILE A 318 -6.68 -1.20 12.80
N PRO A 319 -7.66 -1.94 12.27
CA PRO A 319 -7.81 -3.37 12.52
C PRO A 319 -6.68 -4.12 11.79
N VAL A 320 -5.54 -4.24 12.46
CA VAL A 320 -4.46 -5.15 12.07
C VAL A 320 -4.54 -6.40 12.95
N PHE A 321 -4.69 -7.55 12.29
CA PHE A 321 -4.85 -8.90 12.86
C PHE A 321 -6.13 -9.13 13.69
#